data_AF-A0A2D5PAB2-F1
#
_entry.id   AF-A0A2D5PAB2-F1
#
_cell.length_a   1.000
_cell.length_b   1.000
_cell.length_c   1.000
_cell.angle_alpha   90.00
_cell.angle_beta   90.00
_cell.angle_gamma   90.00
#
_symmetry.space_group_name_H-M   'P 1'
#
loop_
_entity.id
_entity.type
_entity.pdbx_description
1 polymer ?
#
loop_
_entity_poly.entity_id
_entity_poly.type
_entity_poly.pdbx_seq_one_letter_code
_entity_poly.pdbx_strand_id
1 'polypeptide(L)'
;MMLKTYRVLVTLFCVAWLTKQVILPSYGYLAYKDSFIELSSKCGTAMDESWFVSKSGQQEIVKSAEVHLMICHEYDKVRKTMLSLGVSENILAFLGLESLEIHQRTVSEIADPHRFTER
;
A
#
# COMPACT_ATOMS: atom_id res chain seq x y z
N MET A 1 29.18 -12.91 39.67
CA MET A 1 29.25 -11.98 38.52
C MET A 1 28.60 -12.56 37.26
N MET A 2 28.88 -13.82 36.89
CA MET A 2 28.30 -14.50 35.71
C MET A 2 26.76 -14.53 35.61
N LEU A 3 26.04 -14.65 36.74
CA LEU A 3 24.57 -14.72 36.70
C LEU A 3 23.92 -13.38 36.32
N LYS A 4 24.53 -12.25 36.71
CA LYS A 4 24.02 -10.92 36.35
C LYS A 4 24.24 -10.62 34.87
N THR A 5 25.42 -10.95 34.33
CA THR A 5 25.73 -10.76 32.91
C THR A 5 24.86 -11.63 32.01
N TYR A 6 24.62 -12.90 32.40
CA TYR A 6 23.70 -13.78 31.67
C TYR A 6 22.27 -13.22 31.62
N ARG A 7 21.73 -12.75 32.76
CA ARG A 7 20.38 -12.15 32.80
C ARG A 7 20.27 -10.94 31.88
N VAL A 8 21.26 -10.05 31.89
CA VAL A 8 21.27 -8.87 31.01
C VAL A 8 21.27 -9.26 29.53
N LEU A 9 22.06 -10.25 29.13
CA LEU A 9 22.10 -10.73 27.75
C LEU A 9 20.77 -11.33 27.31
N VAL A 10 20.15 -12.17 28.15
CA VAL A 10 18.85 -12.77 27.84
C VAL A 10 17.78 -11.69 27.73
N THR A 11 17.75 -10.73 28.65
CA THR A 11 16.79 -9.62 28.59
C THR A 11 16.96 -8.78 27.32
N LEU A 12 18.20 -8.44 26.94
CA LEU A 12 18.48 -7.74 25.68
C LEU A 12 17.99 -8.51 24.46
N PHE A 13 18.23 -9.83 24.44
CA PHE A 13 17.74 -10.68 23.36
C PHE A 13 16.21 -10.72 23.30
N CYS A 14 15.53 -10.89 24.43
CA CYS A 14 14.07 -10.88 24.50
C CYS A 14 13.49 -9.54 24.02
N VAL A 15 14.08 -8.41 24.43
CA VAL A 15 13.65 -7.07 23.99
C VAL A 15 13.87 -6.89 22.49
N ALA A 16 15.03 -7.28 21.97
CA ALA A 16 15.32 -7.20 20.53
C ALA A 16 14.35 -8.08 19.71
N TRP A 17 14.09 -9.30 20.18
CA TRP A 17 13.14 -10.22 19.55
C TRP A 17 11.71 -9.65 19.53
N LEU A 18 11.23 -9.15 20.68
CA LEU A 18 9.91 -8.53 20.78
C LEU A 18 9.79 -7.30 19.87
N THR A 19 10.86 -6.50 19.81
CA THR A 19 10.89 -5.32 18.94
C THR A 19 10.76 -5.72 17.47
N LYS A 20 11.50 -6.73 17.03
CA LYS A 20 11.47 -7.18 15.62
C LYS A 20 10.16 -7.84 15.24
N GLN A 21 9.59 -8.67 16.12
CA GLN A 21 8.43 -9.51 15.80
C GLN A 21 7.08 -8.87 16.10
N VAL A 22 7.01 -7.89 17.00
CA VAL A 22 5.74 -7.30 17.44
C VAL A 22 5.71 -5.80 17.20
N ILE A 23 6.71 -5.06 17.70
CA ILE A 23 6.67 -3.59 17.68
C ILE A 23 6.78 -3.06 16.24
N LEU A 24 7.80 -3.48 15.49
CA LEU A 24 7.99 -3.04 14.11
C LEU A 24 6.81 -3.37 13.17
N PRO A 25 6.28 -4.62 13.13
CA PRO A 25 5.15 -4.92 12.26
C PRO A 25 3.87 -4.18 12.67
N SER A 26 3.62 -4.01 13.97
CA SER A 26 2.46 -3.25 14.44
C SER A 26 2.55 -1.77 14.04
N TYR A 27 3.73 -1.18 14.19
CA TYR A 27 4.00 0.18 13.72
C TYR A 27 3.84 0.29 12.20
N GLY A 28 4.43 -0.64 11.44
CA GLY A 28 4.31 -0.66 9.98
C GLY A 28 2.87 -0.79 9.49
N TYR A 29 2.04 -1.56 10.20
CA TYR A 29 0.61 -1.65 9.91
C TYR A 29 -0.10 -0.31 10.19
N LEU A 30 0.00 0.21 11.41
CA LEU A 30 -0.74 1.41 11.82
C LEU A 30 -0.33 2.67 11.06
N ALA A 31 0.95 2.82 10.73
CA ALA A 31 1.45 4.01 10.06
C ALA A 31 1.13 4.05 8.55
N TYR A 32 0.99 2.89 7.90
CA TYR A 32 0.91 2.80 6.44
C TYR A 32 -0.36 2.13 5.89
N LYS A 33 -1.23 1.56 6.74
CA LYS A 33 -2.47 0.90 6.30
C LYS A 33 -3.31 1.78 5.36
N ASP A 34 -3.61 3.00 5.79
CA ASP A 34 -4.53 3.87 5.05
C ASP A 34 -3.93 4.29 3.70
N SER A 35 -2.64 4.65 3.69
CA SER A 35 -1.92 4.94 2.45
C SER A 35 -1.82 3.73 1.53
N PHE A 36 -1.63 2.52 2.06
CA PHE A 36 -1.60 1.29 1.28
C PHE A 36 -2.96 1.02 0.61
N ILE A 37 -4.06 1.16 1.36
CA ILE A 37 -5.42 1.00 0.83
C ILE A 37 -5.68 2.04 -0.27
N GLU A 38 -5.39 3.31 -0.03
CA GLU A 38 -5.63 4.36 -1.02
C GLU A 38 -4.79 4.17 -2.30
N LEU A 39 -3.49 3.89 -2.16
CA LEU A 39 -2.58 3.70 -3.29
C LEU A 39 -2.88 2.43 -4.08
N SER A 40 -3.30 1.35 -3.42
CA SER A 40 -3.70 0.11 -4.11
C SER A 40 -4.94 0.32 -4.96
N SER A 41 -5.95 1.05 -4.46
CA SER A 41 -7.16 1.38 -5.22
C SER A 41 -6.80 2.24 -6.43
N LYS A 42 -6.02 3.32 -6.23
CA LYS A 42 -5.57 4.20 -7.32
C LYS A 42 -4.74 3.47 -8.37
N CYS A 43 -3.85 2.58 -7.96
CA CYS A 43 -3.07 1.76 -8.90
C CYS A 43 -3.97 0.82 -9.71
N GLY A 44 -4.95 0.17 -9.08
CA GLY A 44 -5.95 -0.64 -9.79
C GLY A 44 -6.66 0.17 -10.88
N THR A 45 -7.15 1.37 -10.53
CA THR A 45 -7.79 2.27 -11.50
C THR A 45 -6.83 2.70 -12.62
N ALA A 46 -5.60 3.10 -12.30
CA ALA A 46 -4.62 3.50 -13.31
C ALA A 46 -4.28 2.36 -14.28
N MET A 47 -4.20 1.12 -13.78
CA MET A 47 -4.00 -0.07 -14.61
C MET A 47 -5.18 -0.31 -15.56
N ASP A 48 -6.41 -0.26 -15.06
CA ASP A 48 -7.62 -0.44 -15.88
C ASP A 48 -7.75 0.64 -16.95
N GLU A 49 -7.57 1.92 -16.58
CA GLU A 49 -7.61 3.04 -17.52
C GLU A 49 -6.55 2.92 -18.60
N SER A 50 -5.32 2.57 -18.23
CA SER A 50 -4.22 2.38 -19.19
C SER A 50 -4.54 1.29 -20.21
N TRP A 51 -5.21 0.21 -19.78
CA TRP A 51 -5.66 -0.87 -20.65
C TRP A 51 -6.70 -0.37 -21.66
N PHE A 52 -7.73 0.36 -21.22
CA PHE A 52 -8.76 0.91 -22.12
C PHE A 52 -8.18 1.94 -23.11
N VAL A 53 -7.31 2.83 -22.63
CA VAL A 53 -6.68 3.85 -23.47
C VAL A 53 -5.80 3.21 -24.54
N SER A 54 -5.04 2.15 -24.21
CA SER A 54 -4.22 1.43 -25.18
C SER A 54 -5.03 0.82 -26.34
N LYS A 55 -6.29 0.45 -26.08
CA LYS A 55 -7.22 -0.08 -27.08
C LYS A 55 -7.91 1.00 -27.92
N SER A 56 -8.00 2.23 -27.41
CA SER A 56 -8.71 3.34 -28.07
C SER A 56 -7.99 3.93 -29.29
N GLY A 57 -6.67 3.72 -29.41
CA GLY A 57 -5.86 4.22 -30.53
C GLY A 57 -5.51 5.73 -30.46
N GLN A 58 -5.89 6.43 -29.39
CA GLN A 58 -5.61 7.86 -29.21
C GLN A 58 -4.23 8.09 -28.57
N GLN A 59 -3.20 8.29 -29.40
CA GLN A 59 -1.80 8.40 -28.94
C GLN A 59 -1.53 9.50 -27.91
N GLU A 60 -2.25 10.63 -27.95
CA GLU A 60 -2.05 11.70 -26.96
C GLU A 60 -2.51 11.32 -25.55
N ILE A 61 -3.55 10.48 -25.44
CA ILE A 61 -4.10 10.03 -24.14
C ILE A 61 -3.22 8.91 -23.54
N VAL A 62 -2.55 8.13 -24.39
CA VAL A 62 -1.63 7.06 -23.95
C VAL A 62 -0.55 7.62 -23.03
N LYS A 63 0.03 8.77 -23.36
CA LYS A 63 1.08 9.38 -22.53
C LYS A 63 0.57 9.85 -21.17
N SER A 64 -0.68 10.32 -21.09
CA SER A 64 -1.33 10.67 -19.82
C SER A 64 -1.57 9.41 -18.96
N ALA A 65 -1.99 8.31 -19.58
CA ALA A 65 -2.16 7.03 -18.90
C ALA A 65 -0.84 6.45 -18.38
N GLU A 66 0.26 6.59 -19.13
CA GLU A 66 1.60 6.21 -18.67
C GLU A 66 2.04 7.01 -17.43
N VAL A 67 1.75 8.32 -17.40
CA VAL A 67 2.01 9.13 -16.20
C VAL A 67 1.12 8.71 -15.04
N HIS A 68 -0.14 8.35 -15.29
CA HIS A 68 -1.05 7.87 -14.24
C HIS A 68 -0.52 6.58 -13.59
N LEU A 69 0.10 5.68 -14.36
CA LEU A 69 0.73 4.45 -13.85
C LEU A 69 1.88 4.69 -12.85
N MET A 70 2.43 5.91 -12.76
CA MET A 70 3.42 6.23 -11.72
C MET A 70 2.88 6.04 -10.30
N ILE A 71 1.54 6.08 -10.11
CA ILE A 71 0.93 5.80 -8.81
C ILE A 71 1.18 4.35 -8.35
N CYS A 72 1.33 3.41 -9.29
CA CYS A 72 1.65 2.02 -8.98
C CYS A 72 3.06 1.85 -8.41
N HIS A 73 4.00 2.74 -8.77
CA HIS A 73 5.31 2.77 -8.14
C HIS A 73 5.19 3.19 -6.68
N GLU A 74 4.43 4.25 -6.37
CA GLU A 74 4.24 4.70 -4.98
C GLU A 74 3.54 3.64 -4.13
N TYR A 75 2.55 2.94 -4.70
CA TYR A 75 1.96 1.74 -4.09
C TYR A 75 3.02 0.68 -3.73
N ASP A 76 3.85 0.27 -4.70
CA ASP A 76 4.85 -0.78 -4.48
C ASP A 76 5.92 -0.37 -3.46
N LYS A 77 6.28 0.92 -3.42
CA LYS A 77 7.17 1.49 -2.40
C LYS A 77 6.57 1.34 -1.00
N VAL A 78 5.30 1.68 -0.81
CA VAL A 78 4.61 1.51 0.49
C VAL A 78 4.52 0.04 0.87
N ARG A 79 4.14 -0.84 -0.07
CA ARG A 79 4.10 -2.29 0.12
C ARG A 79 5.44 -2.83 0.63
N LYS A 80 6.54 -2.46 -0.04
CA LYS A 80 7.89 -2.89 0.33
C LYS A 80 8.33 -2.31 1.68
N THR A 81 7.98 -1.07 1.99
CA THR A 81 8.21 -0.48 3.32
C THR A 81 7.51 -1.29 4.41
N MET A 82 6.22 -1.61 4.25
CA MET A 82 5.49 -2.43 5.21
C MET A 82 6.10 -3.83 5.38
N LEU A 83 6.50 -4.48 4.29
CA LEU A 83 7.21 -5.77 4.33
C LEU A 83 8.53 -5.68 5.10
N SER A 84 9.32 -4.62 4.87
CA SER A 84 10.60 -4.42 5.57
C SER A 84 10.42 -4.16 7.07
N LEU A 85 9.30 -3.56 7.47
CA LEU A 85 8.89 -3.40 8.86
C LEU A 85 8.35 -4.70 9.48
N GLY A 86 8.15 -5.76 8.68
CA GLY A 86 7.75 -7.08 9.13
C GLY A 86 6.25 -7.35 9.04
N VAL A 87 5.47 -6.48 8.41
CA VAL A 87 4.06 -6.77 8.11
C VAL A 87 4.02 -7.99 7.18
N SER A 88 3.17 -8.97 7.49
CA SER A 88 3.10 -10.20 6.71
C SER A 88 2.43 -10.00 5.36
N GLU A 89 2.81 -10.83 4.39
CA GLU A 89 2.18 -10.83 3.06
C GLU A 89 0.68 -11.13 3.13
N ASN A 90 0.24 -11.98 4.06
CA ASN A 90 -1.17 -12.29 4.26
C ASN A 90 -1.98 -11.06 4.67
N ILE A 91 -1.41 -10.19 5.53
CA ILE A 91 -2.07 -8.94 5.92
C ILE A 91 -2.12 -7.99 4.73
N LEU A 92 -1.04 -7.86 3.97
CA LEU A 92 -1.03 -7.00 2.78
C LEU A 92 -2.00 -7.48 1.70
N ALA A 93 -2.12 -8.80 1.51
CA ALA A 93 -3.11 -9.40 0.62
C ALA A 93 -4.54 -9.09 1.08
N PHE A 94 -4.81 -9.21 2.38
CA PHE A 94 -6.10 -8.83 2.95
C PHE A 94 -6.42 -7.35 2.72
N LEU A 95 -5.47 -6.45 2.99
CA LEU A 95 -5.66 -5.01 2.75
C LEU A 95 -5.87 -4.70 1.25
N GLY A 96 -5.22 -5.45 0.36
CA GLY A 96 -5.42 -5.35 -1.08
C GLY A 96 -6.83 -5.75 -1.50
N LEU A 97 -7.35 -6.86 -0.97
CA LEU A 97 -8.74 -7.28 -1.18
C LEU A 97 -9.73 -6.26 -0.59
N GLU A 98 -9.43 -5.73 0.60
CA GLU A 98 -10.24 -4.70 1.25
C GLU A 98 -10.37 -3.46 0.36
N SER A 99 -9.28 -3.06 -0.28
CA SER A 99 -9.20 -1.92 -1.19
C SER A 99 -9.87 -2.15 -2.55
N LEU A 100 -9.60 -3.30 -3.17
CA LEU A 100 -9.98 -3.58 -4.56
C LEU A 100 -11.37 -4.22 -4.71
N GLU A 101 -11.85 -4.92 -3.69
CA GLU A 101 -13.08 -5.72 -3.79
C GLU A 101 -14.15 -5.32 -2.76
N ILE A 102 -13.76 -4.98 -1.53
CA ILE A 102 -14.71 -4.77 -0.43
C ILE A 102 -15.14 -3.29 -0.32
N HIS A 103 -14.21 -2.35 -0.48
CA HIS A 103 -14.46 -0.91 -0.43
C HIS A 103 -14.20 -0.24 -1.79
N GLN A 104 -14.68 -0.86 -2.87
CA GLN A 104 -14.69 -0.18 -4.16
C GLN A 104 -15.43 1.15 -4.02
N ARG A 105 -14.72 2.26 -4.25
CA ARG A 105 -15.34 3.58 -4.26
C ARG A 105 -16.49 3.57 -5.25
N THR A 106 -17.60 4.16 -4.85
CA THR A 106 -18.80 4.18 -5.69
C THR A 106 -18.47 4.87 -7.01
N VAL A 107 -19.12 4.45 -8.11
CA VAL A 107 -18.97 5.12 -9.42
C VAL A 107 -19.18 6.64 -9.30
N SER A 108 -20.04 7.08 -8.38
CA SER A 108 -20.22 8.50 -8.04
C SER A 108 -18.98 9.18 -7.47
N GLU A 109 -18.26 8.55 -6.54
CA GLU A 109 -17.02 9.11 -5.96
C GLU A 109 -15.86 9.15 -6.96
N ILE A 110 -15.83 8.19 -7.87
CA ILE A 110 -14.82 8.12 -8.94
C ILE A 110 -15.12 9.14 -10.04
N ALA A 111 -16.40 9.35 -10.36
CA ALA A 111 -16.83 10.30 -11.39
C ALA A 111 -16.81 11.76 -10.92
N ASP A 112 -16.84 12.03 -9.61
CA ASP A 112 -16.95 13.39 -9.07
C ASP A 112 -15.83 14.36 -9.53
N PRO A 113 -14.54 13.96 -9.59
CA PRO A 113 -13.48 14.77 -10.16
C PRO A 113 -13.60 14.99 -11.68
N HIS A 114 -14.47 14.24 -12.36
CA HIS A 114 -14.69 14.29 -13.81
C HIS A 114 -16.05 14.90 -14.17
N ARG A 115 -16.82 15.35 -13.17
CA ARG A 115 -18.06 16.10 -13.41
C ARG A 115 -17.69 17.56 -13.66
N PHE A 116 -17.99 18.03 -14.87
CA PHE A 116 -17.91 19.44 -15.20
C PHE A 116 -18.91 20.22 -14.34
N THR A 117 -18.40 21.11 -13.49
CA THR A 117 -19.20 21.87 -12.52
C THR A 117 -19.89 23.07 -13.13
N GLU A 118 -19.41 23.57 -14.27
CA GLU A 118 -20.02 24.65 -15.04
C GLU A 118 -20.03 24.31 -16.54
N ARG A 119 -21.05 24.83 -17.25
CA ARG A 119 -21.39 24.50 -18.63
C ARG A 119 -20.78 25.48 -19.63
#